data_AF-A0A9X3N3F3-F1
#
_entry.id   AF-A0A9X3N3F3-F1
#
_cell.length_a   1.000
_cell.length_b   1.000
_cell.length_c   1.000
_cell.angle_alpha   90.00
_cell.angle_beta   90.00
_cell.angle_gamma   90.00
#
_symmetry.space_group_name_H-M   'P 1'
#
loop_
_entity.id
_entity.type
_entity.pdbx_description
1 polymer ?
#
loop_
_entity_poly.entity_id
_entity_poly.type
_entity_poly.pdbx_seq_one_letter_code
_entity_poly.pdbx_strand_id
1 'polypeptide(L)'
;MLRRVMIDTMVFDALHDDPDGGAAVVEAMRHGELLLLTTHVQEDQLAAIRDPVRRKALQRVPRTVVPSTVPIAGVTRTGRAKVNPDSAYARMRDVRHFQDSLIADATAAQADLLVTDDRRLAREAYELGNDVWSSAELLEWAKVRRSRRA
;
A
#
# COMPACT_ATOMS: atom_id res chain seq x y z
N MET A 1 -4.77 -19.54 -7.50
CA MET A 1 -3.57 -18.80 -7.95
C MET A 1 -3.28 -17.73 -6.91
N LEU A 2 -2.03 -17.63 -6.44
CA LEU A 2 -1.61 -16.62 -5.48
C LEU A 2 -1.47 -15.27 -6.19
N ARG A 3 -2.04 -14.20 -5.64
CA ARG A 3 -1.87 -12.82 -6.13
C ARG A 3 -0.92 -12.05 -5.23
N ARG A 4 0.15 -11.51 -5.78
CA ARG A 4 1.10 -10.60 -5.12
C ARG A 4 0.58 -9.18 -5.28
N VAL A 5 0.15 -8.58 -4.17
CA VAL A 5 -0.55 -7.31 -4.18
C VAL A 5 0.28 -6.30 -3.43
N MET A 6 0.61 -5.18 -4.06
CA MET A 6 1.13 -4.00 -3.36
C MET A 6 -0.02 -3.02 -3.16
N ILE A 7 -0.18 -2.47 -1.97
CA ILE A 7 -1.26 -1.52 -1.68
C ILE A 7 -0.70 -0.15 -1.36
N ASP A 8 -1.39 0.90 -1.75
CA ASP A 8 -1.15 2.24 -1.25
C ASP A 8 -1.54 2.33 0.24
N THR A 9 -0.88 3.25 0.96
CA THR A 9 -1.13 3.47 2.39
C THR A 9 -2.58 3.82 2.71
N MET A 10 -3.29 4.50 1.80
CA MET A 10 -4.71 4.81 1.96
C MET A 10 -5.61 3.56 1.96
N VAL A 11 -5.17 2.47 1.34
CA VAL A 11 -5.95 1.21 1.28
C VAL A 11 -5.98 0.52 2.64
N PHE A 12 -4.99 0.75 3.51
CA PHE A 12 -5.06 0.29 4.90
C PHE A 12 -6.27 0.88 5.63
N ASP A 13 -6.68 2.09 5.30
CA ASP A 13 -7.83 2.73 5.93
C ASP A 13 -9.12 2.04 5.49
N ALA A 14 -9.25 1.71 4.20
CA ALA A 14 -10.38 0.94 3.71
C ALA A 14 -10.48 -0.45 4.36
N LEU A 15 -9.35 -1.13 4.59
CA LEU A 15 -9.33 -2.41 5.33
C LEU A 15 -9.78 -2.26 6.79
N HIS A 16 -9.55 -1.09 7.40
CA HIS A 16 -9.96 -0.80 8.77
C HIS A 16 -11.44 -0.43 8.86
N ASP A 17 -11.91 0.37 7.92
CA ASP A 17 -13.27 0.93 7.89
C ASP A 17 -14.32 -0.11 7.46
N ASP A 18 -13.91 -1.19 6.79
CA ASP A 18 -14.75 -2.36 6.46
C ASP A 18 -14.25 -3.62 7.18
N PRO A 19 -14.66 -3.88 8.43
CA PRO A 19 -14.18 -5.03 9.22
C PRO A 19 -14.44 -6.38 8.55
N ASP A 20 -15.56 -6.51 7.82
CA ASP A 20 -15.92 -7.77 7.16
C ASP A 20 -15.03 -8.01 5.93
N GLY A 21 -14.85 -6.98 5.10
CA GLY A 21 -13.94 -7.04 3.95
C GLY A 21 -12.49 -7.22 4.37
N GLY A 22 -12.04 -6.49 5.41
CA GLY A 22 -10.72 -6.65 6.00
C GLY A 22 -10.47 -8.07 6.53
N ALA A 23 -11.46 -8.66 7.21
CA ALA A 23 -11.39 -10.06 7.64
C ALA A 23 -11.29 -11.03 6.46
N ALA A 24 -12.07 -10.81 5.40
CA ALA A 24 -12.01 -11.64 4.19
C ALA A 24 -10.65 -11.54 3.47
N VAL A 25 -10.03 -10.36 3.43
CA VAL A 25 -8.67 -10.18 2.88
C VAL A 25 -7.66 -10.96 3.71
N VAL A 26 -7.68 -10.82 5.04
CA VAL A 26 -6.77 -11.56 5.93
C VAL A 26 -6.94 -13.07 5.79
N GLU A 27 -8.17 -13.55 5.60
CA GLU A 27 -8.45 -14.96 5.36
C GLU A 27 -7.83 -15.44 4.03
N ALA A 28 -8.01 -14.67 2.94
CA ALA A 28 -7.39 -14.97 1.64
C ALA A 28 -5.86 -15.07 1.74
N MET A 29 -5.24 -14.24 2.59
CA MET A 29 -3.81 -14.30 2.85
C MET A 29 -3.38 -15.55 3.60
N ARG A 30 -4.12 -15.93 4.64
CA ARG A 30 -3.88 -17.17 5.40
C ARG A 30 -4.01 -18.42 4.54
N HIS A 31 -4.85 -18.38 3.51
CA HIS A 31 -5.03 -19.47 2.56
C HIS A 31 -4.02 -19.46 1.39
N GLY A 32 -3.07 -18.53 1.36
CA GLY A 32 -2.07 -18.46 0.29
C GLY A 32 -2.66 -18.06 -1.06
N GLU A 33 -3.74 -17.27 -1.06
CA GLU A 33 -4.35 -16.74 -2.28
C GLU A 33 -4.01 -15.28 -2.53
N LEU A 34 -3.61 -14.56 -1.47
CA LEU A 34 -3.15 -13.19 -1.53
C LEU A 34 -1.85 -13.04 -0.72
N LEU A 35 -0.85 -12.40 -1.30
CA LEU A 35 0.37 -11.99 -0.62
C LEU A 35 0.44 -10.47 -0.67
N LEU A 36 0.31 -9.82 0.49
CA LEU A 36 0.47 -8.38 0.60
C LEU A 36 1.96 -8.03 0.64
N LEU A 37 2.39 -7.19 -0.29
CA LEU A 37 3.73 -6.62 -0.37
C LEU A 37 3.71 -5.19 0.14
N THR A 38 4.69 -4.83 0.96
CA THR A 38 4.95 -3.45 1.38
C THR A 38 6.42 -3.12 1.26
N THR A 39 6.78 -1.85 1.25
CA THR A 39 8.18 -1.41 1.32
C THR A 39 8.51 -0.86 2.71
N HIS A 40 9.80 -0.74 3.03
CA HIS A 40 10.23 -0.13 4.29
C HIS A 40 9.68 1.30 4.48
N VAL A 41 9.50 2.04 3.39
CA VAL A 41 8.89 3.37 3.38
C VAL A 41 7.46 3.34 3.89
N GLN A 42 6.69 2.35 3.43
CA GLN A 42 5.31 2.16 3.85
C GLN A 42 5.23 1.72 5.31
N GLU A 43 6.17 0.87 5.76
CA GLU A 43 6.26 0.50 7.17
C GLU A 43 6.55 1.70 8.07
N ASP A 44 7.45 2.60 7.65
CA ASP A 44 7.74 3.85 8.37
C ASP A 44 6.50 4.76 8.45
N GLN A 45 5.74 4.87 7.37
CA GLN A 45 4.48 5.63 7.35
C GLN A 45 3.43 5.04 8.29
N LEU A 46 3.29 3.71 8.31
CA LEU A 46 2.39 3.02 9.23
C LEU A 46 2.82 3.21 10.68
N ALA A 47 4.12 3.16 10.97
CA ALA A 47 4.65 3.43 12.30
C ALA A 47 4.38 4.89 12.76
N ALA A 48 4.33 5.83 11.83
CA ALA A 48 4.07 7.25 12.09
C ALA A 48 2.58 7.61 12.30
N ILE A 49 1.63 6.69 12.07
CA ILE A 49 0.19 6.91 12.32
C ILE A 49 -0.03 7.34 13.76
N ARG A 50 -0.69 8.48 14.02
CA ARG A 50 -0.83 9.04 15.38
C ARG A 50 -1.74 8.21 16.29
N ASP A 51 -2.84 7.69 15.76
CA ASP A 51 -3.81 6.89 16.50
C ASP A 51 -3.22 5.51 16.84
N PRO A 52 -2.99 5.19 18.13
CA PRO A 52 -2.37 3.93 18.53
C PRO A 52 -3.27 2.71 18.33
N VAL A 53 -4.60 2.85 18.39
CA VAL A 53 -5.55 1.76 18.16
C VAL A 53 -5.53 1.40 16.68
N ARG A 54 -5.66 2.39 15.81
CA ARG A 54 -5.56 2.23 14.35
C ARG A 54 -4.21 1.67 13.94
N ARG A 55 -3.10 2.24 14.43
CA ARG A 55 -1.74 1.75 14.16
C ARG A 55 -1.61 0.26 14.50
N LYS A 56 -2.05 -0.16 15.68
CA LYS A 56 -1.98 -1.56 16.12
C LYS A 56 -2.86 -2.49 15.30
N ALA A 57 -4.04 -2.03 14.87
CA ALA A 57 -4.91 -2.80 13.99
C ALA A 57 -4.23 -3.03 12.63
N LEU A 58 -3.69 -1.98 12.03
CA LEU A 58 -3.02 -2.07 10.74
C LEU A 58 -1.76 -2.92 10.81
N GLN A 59 -0.93 -2.79 11.85
CA GLN A 59 0.27 -3.63 12.05
C GLN A 59 -0.01 -5.14 12.16
N ARG A 60 -1.25 -5.56 12.46
CA ARG A 60 -1.63 -6.97 12.53
C ARG A 60 -1.94 -7.59 11.18
N VAL A 61 -2.14 -6.78 10.13
CA VAL A 61 -2.36 -7.30 8.77
C VAL A 61 -1.04 -7.92 8.30
N PRO A 62 -1.00 -9.24 8.00
CA PRO A 62 0.22 -9.90 7.55
C PRO A 62 0.75 -9.25 6.28
N ARG A 63 2.06 -9.21 6.06
CA ARG A 63 2.65 -8.67 4.84
C ARG A 63 4.09 -9.13 4.68
N THR A 64 4.61 -9.02 3.47
CA THR A 64 6.03 -9.21 3.17
C THR A 64 6.65 -7.87 2.81
N VAL A 65 7.66 -7.47 3.58
CA VAL A 65 8.41 -6.25 3.29
C VAL A 65 9.44 -6.55 2.20
N VAL A 66 9.36 -5.83 1.09
CA VAL A 66 10.29 -5.91 -0.04
C VAL A 66 11.17 -4.65 -0.11
N PRO A 67 12.38 -4.73 -0.70
CA PRO A 67 13.20 -3.55 -0.91
C PRO A 67 12.48 -2.50 -1.76
N SER A 68 12.64 -1.23 -1.41
CA SER A 68 12.28 -0.14 -2.33
C SER A 68 13.40 0.05 -3.34
N THR A 69 13.03 0.30 -4.59
CA THR A 69 13.90 0.53 -5.73
C THR A 69 14.23 1.99 -5.97
N VAL A 70 13.51 2.92 -5.32
CA VAL A 70 13.76 4.35 -5.45
C VAL A 70 14.55 4.86 -4.26
N PRO A 71 15.71 5.50 -4.46
CA PRO A 71 16.35 6.26 -3.40
C PRO A 71 15.45 7.44 -3.04
N ILE A 72 14.84 7.41 -1.85
CA ILE A 72 14.01 8.52 -1.36
C ILE A 72 14.91 9.74 -1.16
N ALA A 73 14.80 10.71 -2.06
CA ALA A 73 15.39 12.04 -1.90
C ALA A 73 14.64 12.77 -0.76
N GLY A 74 15.09 12.55 0.48
CA GLY A 74 14.48 13.09 1.69
C GLY A 74 14.82 12.27 2.94
N VAL A 75 15.14 10.99 2.78
CA VAL A 75 15.79 10.17 3.82
C VAL A 75 17.27 10.09 3.52
N THR A 76 17.93 11.24 3.46
CA THR A 76 19.38 11.27 3.60
C THR A 76 19.73 10.81 5.02
N ARG A 77 20.41 9.67 5.11
CA ARG A 77 21.28 9.32 6.25
C ARG A 77 22.53 10.23 6.33
N THR A 78 22.42 11.47 5.84
CA THR A 78 23.45 12.51 5.75
C THR A 78 22.77 13.88 5.87
N GLY A 79 22.51 14.32 7.11
CA GLY A 79 21.68 15.48 7.43
C GLY A 79 22.25 16.85 7.01
N ARG A 80 21.96 17.32 5.80
CA ARG A 80 22.38 18.67 5.34
C ARG A 80 21.38 19.47 4.49
N ALA A 81 20.09 19.19 4.54
CA ALA A 81 19.08 20.12 4.02
C ALA A 81 17.85 20.16 4.94
N LYS A 82 17.66 21.28 5.65
CA LYS A 82 16.42 21.54 6.39
C LYS A 82 15.37 22.09 5.42
N VAL A 83 14.52 21.21 4.91
CA VAL A 83 13.25 21.60 4.29
C VAL A 83 12.27 21.92 5.42
N ASN A 84 11.56 23.05 5.34
CA ASN A 84 10.53 23.38 6.31
C ASN A 84 9.38 22.33 6.19
N PRO A 85 9.17 21.47 7.21
CA PRO A 85 8.23 20.35 7.15
C PRO A 85 6.76 20.79 7.09
N ASP A 86 6.48 22.09 7.29
CA ASP A 86 5.13 22.63 7.34
C ASP A 86 4.67 23.35 6.08
N SER A 87 5.47 23.38 5.01
CA SER A 87 4.96 23.90 3.73
C SER A 87 4.09 22.85 3.03
N ALA A 88 2.88 23.24 2.62
CA ALA A 88 2.00 22.39 1.79
C ALA A 88 2.72 21.89 0.53
N TYR A 89 3.69 22.67 0.02
CA TYR A 89 4.54 22.33 -1.11
C TYR A 89 5.54 21.19 -0.82
N ALA A 90 6.09 21.09 0.40
CA ALA A 90 6.95 19.96 0.80
C ALA A 90 6.16 18.66 0.86
N ARG A 91 4.97 18.70 1.48
CA ARG A 91 4.07 17.53 1.55
C ARG A 91 3.60 17.09 0.17
N MET A 92 3.26 18.01 -0.74
CA MET A 92 2.84 17.68 -2.11
C MET A 92 3.97 17.16 -3.01
N ARG A 93 5.24 17.50 -2.72
CA ARG A 93 6.40 16.98 -3.45
C ARG A 93 6.77 15.59 -2.95
N ASP A 94 6.73 15.38 -1.64
CA ASP A 94 6.98 14.07 -1.03
C ASP A 94 5.92 13.06 -1.42
N VAL A 95 4.63 13.45 -1.45
CA VAL A 95 3.53 12.56 -1.88
C VAL A 95 3.66 12.15 -3.34
N ARG A 96 4.00 13.08 -4.25
CA ARG A 96 4.20 12.74 -5.67
C ARG A 96 5.40 11.83 -5.88
N HIS A 97 6.54 12.12 -5.27
CA HIS A 97 7.70 11.24 -5.35
C HIS A 97 7.44 9.87 -4.71
N PHE A 98 6.66 9.82 -3.63
CA PHE A 98 6.24 8.57 -2.99
C PHE A 98 5.33 7.75 -3.90
N GLN A 99 4.35 8.38 -4.55
CA GLN A 99 3.45 7.77 -5.53
C GLN A 99 4.23 7.17 -6.71
N ASP A 100 5.12 7.96 -7.33
CA ASP A 100 5.98 7.48 -8.41
C ASP A 100 6.87 6.31 -7.94
N SER A 101 7.36 6.37 -6.69
CA SER A 101 8.16 5.29 -6.09
C SER A 101 7.34 4.02 -5.84
N LEU A 102 6.07 4.16 -5.46
CA LEU A 102 5.21 3.02 -5.18
C LEU A 102 4.93 2.20 -6.45
N ILE A 103 4.75 2.84 -7.61
CA ILE A 103 4.60 2.13 -8.88
C ILE A 103 5.90 1.42 -9.24
N ALA A 104 7.04 2.11 -9.14
CA ALA A 104 8.35 1.52 -9.41
C ALA A 104 8.61 0.30 -8.51
N ASP A 105 8.26 0.40 -7.24
CA ASP A 105 8.40 -0.68 -6.26
C ASP A 105 7.45 -1.84 -6.54
N ALA A 106 6.21 -1.57 -6.97
CA ALA A 106 5.26 -2.61 -7.37
C ALA A 106 5.81 -3.41 -8.56
N THR A 107 6.27 -2.72 -9.60
CA THR A 107 6.86 -3.35 -10.78
C THR A 107 8.14 -4.13 -10.44
N ALA A 108 9.05 -3.55 -9.64
CA ALA A 108 10.29 -4.19 -9.26
C ALA A 108 10.09 -5.41 -8.35
N ALA A 109 9.09 -5.35 -7.47
CA ALA A 109 8.70 -6.47 -6.60
C ALA A 109 7.93 -7.56 -7.35
N GLN A 110 7.68 -7.37 -8.65
CA GLN A 110 6.82 -8.23 -9.48
C GLN A 110 5.46 -8.43 -8.80
N ALA A 111 4.86 -7.34 -8.35
CA ALA A 111 3.47 -7.36 -7.92
C ALA A 111 2.60 -7.69 -9.15
N ASP A 112 1.64 -8.58 -8.95
CA ASP A 112 0.62 -8.89 -9.96
C ASP A 112 -0.42 -7.75 -10.02
N LEU A 113 -0.56 -6.98 -8.93
CA LEU A 113 -1.61 -5.98 -8.76
C LEU A 113 -1.14 -4.83 -7.85
N LEU A 114 -1.38 -3.59 -8.28
CA LEU A 114 -1.36 -2.41 -7.41
C LEU A 114 -2.79 -2.10 -6.93
N VAL A 115 -2.96 -1.80 -5.64
CA VAL A 115 -4.25 -1.33 -5.11
C VAL A 115 -4.13 0.12 -4.65
N THR A 116 -4.95 1.00 -5.21
CA THR A 116 -4.99 2.41 -4.84
C THR A 116 -6.34 3.03 -5.20
N ASP A 117 -6.80 3.97 -4.37
CA ASP A 117 -7.96 4.81 -4.68
C ASP A 117 -7.56 6.15 -5.33
N ASP A 118 -6.25 6.40 -5.49
CA ASP A 118 -5.75 7.57 -6.19
C ASP A 118 -5.87 7.35 -7.72
N ARG A 119 -6.77 8.10 -8.34
CA ARG A 119 -7.05 8.00 -9.79
C ARG A 119 -5.84 8.34 -10.66
N ARG A 120 -4.96 9.24 -10.21
CA ARG A 120 -3.74 9.60 -10.94
C ARG A 120 -2.75 8.45 -10.88
N LEU A 121 -2.49 7.94 -9.68
CA LEU A 121 -1.61 6.79 -9.47
C LEU A 121 -2.09 5.56 -10.23
N ALA A 122 -3.40 5.27 -10.17
CA ALA A 122 -3.99 4.16 -10.90
C ALA A 122 -3.78 4.28 -12.41
N ARG A 123 -3.98 5.47 -12.96
CA ARG A 123 -3.74 5.73 -14.38
C ARG A 123 -2.27 5.56 -14.75
N GLU A 124 -1.36 6.13 -13.98
CA GLU A 124 0.09 6.03 -14.22
C GLU A 124 0.57 4.57 -14.14
N ALA A 125 0.09 3.79 -13.16
CA ALA A 125 0.42 2.38 -13.02
C ALA A 125 -0.10 1.52 -14.19
N TYR A 126 -1.32 1.83 -14.67
CA TYR A 126 -1.91 1.17 -15.83
C TYR A 126 -1.15 1.49 -17.12
N GLU A 127 -0.77 2.75 -17.35
CA GLU A 127 0.06 3.17 -18.48
C GLU A 127 1.43 2.46 -18.49
N LEU A 128 1.93 2.05 -17.32
CA LEU A 128 3.16 1.27 -17.14
C LEU A 128 2.95 -0.26 -17.18
N GLY A 129 1.72 -0.73 -17.43
CA GLY A 129 1.40 -2.14 -17.62
C GLY A 129 1.11 -2.93 -16.35
N ASN A 130 0.87 -2.27 -15.21
CA ASN A 130 0.42 -2.94 -14.00
C ASN A 130 -1.11 -3.09 -14.01
N ASP A 131 -1.62 -4.23 -13.52
CA ASP A 131 -3.03 -4.31 -13.13
C ASP A 131 -3.27 -3.43 -11.90
N VAL A 132 -4.43 -2.77 -11.87
CA VAL A 132 -4.79 -1.86 -10.78
C VAL A 132 -6.21 -2.12 -10.30
N TRP A 133 -6.39 -2.20 -8.98
CA TRP A 133 -7.70 -2.21 -8.32
C TRP A 133 -7.84 -1.02 -7.37
N SER A 134 -9.06 -0.59 -7.15
CA SER A 134 -9.46 0.22 -6.00
C SER A 134 -9.52 -0.62 -4.72
N SER A 135 -9.55 0.04 -3.56
CA SER A 135 -9.77 -0.64 -2.28
C SER A 135 -11.12 -1.37 -2.27
N ALA A 136 -12.16 -0.76 -2.85
CA ALA A 136 -13.49 -1.36 -2.96
C ALA A 136 -13.48 -2.67 -3.77
N GLU A 137 -12.74 -2.71 -4.89
CA GLU A 137 -12.60 -3.92 -5.70
C GLU A 137 -11.86 -5.03 -4.95
N LEU A 138 -10.82 -4.69 -4.19
CA LEU A 138 -10.12 -5.66 -3.33
C LEU A 138 -11.05 -6.26 -2.27
N LEU A 139 -11.79 -5.40 -1.56
CA LEU A 139 -12.73 -5.82 -0.51
C LEU A 139 -13.84 -6.70 -1.06
N GLU A 140 -14.45 -6.30 -2.19
CA GLU A 140 -15.52 -7.05 -2.83
C GLU A 140 -15.01 -8.39 -3.36
N TRP A 141 -13.86 -8.41 -4.02
CA TRP A 141 -13.23 -9.65 -4.46
C TRP A 141 -13.02 -10.62 -3.30
N ALA A 142 -12.52 -10.14 -2.16
CA ALA A 142 -12.28 -10.97 -0.98
C ALA A 142 -13.58 -11.54 -0.40
N LYS A 143 -14.65 -10.72 -0.32
CA LYS A 143 -15.97 -11.15 0.16
C LYS A 143 -16.60 -12.21 -0.75
N VAL A 144 -16.61 -11.97 -2.06
CA VAL A 144 -17.14 -12.92 -3.05
C VAL A 144 -16.32 -14.21 -3.06
N ARG A 145 -14.99 -14.12 -2.91
CA ARG A 145 -14.12 -15.30 -2.78
C ARG A 145 -14.48 -16.12 -1.54
N ARG A 146 -14.74 -15.47 -0.41
CA ARG A 146 -15.08 -16.12 0.86
C ARG A 146 -16.44 -16.81 0.79
N SER A 147 -17.46 -16.17 0.20
CA SER A 147 -18.80 -16.75 0.08
C SER A 147 -18.85 -17.99 -0.82
N ARG A 148 -17.99 -18.08 -1.84
CA ARG A 148 -17.87 -19.27 -2.70
C ARG A 148 -17.20 -20.48 -2.03
N ARG A 149 -16.60 -20.29 -0.85
CA ARG A 149 -15.92 -21.34 -0.07
C ARG A 149 -16.71 -21.80 1.15
N ALA A 150 -17.75 -21.06 1.54
CA ALA A 150 -18.68 -21.43 2.61
C ALA A 150 -19.70 -22.44 2.10
#